data_AF-R4VY86-F1
#
_entry.id   AF-R4VY86-F1
#
_cell.length_a   1.000
_cell.length_b   1.000
_cell.length_c   1.000
_cell.angle_alpha   90.00
_cell.angle_beta   90.00
_cell.angle_gamma   90.00
#
_symmetry.space_group_name_H-M   'P 1'
#
loop_
_entity.id
_entity.type
_entity.pdbx_description
1 polymer ?
#
loop_
_entity_poly.entity_id
_entity_poly.type
_entity_poly.pdbx_seq_one_letter_code
_entity_poly.pdbx_strand_id
1 'polypeptide(L)'
;MVEKGKLPGKYNIVLEDAIDLFDHRVPVEEFEERLEENDLPDELCVVGLSDVFGEDEAVSDLRSSMDRRANSLENRSSLPTIQFAVEGSFQRRQRDYELQVGDELYRLSRIFGPQIDRESSDWLTAPF
;
A
#
# COMPACT_ATOMS: atom_id res chain seq x y z
N MET A 1 -16.79 -13.42 4.99
CA MET A 1 -15.77 -12.71 5.78
C MET A 1 -14.66 -12.36 4.82
N VAL A 2 -14.21 -11.11 4.80
CA VAL A 2 -13.04 -10.71 3.99
C VAL A 2 -11.81 -11.32 4.65
N GLU A 3 -10.92 -11.91 3.85
CA GLU A 3 -9.66 -12.44 4.36
C GLU A 3 -8.77 -11.29 4.85
N LYS A 4 -8.07 -11.48 5.98
CA LYS A 4 -7.27 -10.41 6.61
C LYS A 4 -6.25 -9.89 5.60
N GLY A 5 -6.20 -8.58 5.40
CA GLY A 5 -5.27 -7.97 4.46
C GLY A 5 -5.70 -8.02 2.98
N LYS A 6 -6.89 -8.52 2.65
CA LYS A 6 -7.33 -8.74 1.27
C LYS A 6 -8.68 -8.08 0.99
N LEU A 7 -8.79 -6.78 1.30
CA LEU A 7 -9.99 -6.00 1.00
C LEU A 7 -9.91 -5.43 -0.41
N PRO A 8 -10.82 -5.81 -1.34
CA PRO A 8 -10.85 -5.26 -2.69
C PRO A 8 -11.24 -3.78 -2.69
N GLY A 9 -10.75 -3.03 -3.68
CA GLY A 9 -11.11 -1.63 -3.85
C GLY A 9 -10.35 -0.65 -2.94
N LYS A 10 -9.30 -1.13 -2.27
CA LYS A 10 -8.45 -0.35 -1.37
C LYS A 10 -6.99 -0.80 -1.46
N TYR A 11 -6.07 0.07 -1.07
CA TYR A 11 -4.70 -0.33 -0.75
C TYR A 11 -4.69 -0.94 0.65
N ASN A 12 -4.23 -2.19 0.77
CA ASN A 12 -4.10 -2.92 2.02
C ASN A 12 -2.65 -2.87 2.49
N ILE A 13 -2.35 -2.10 3.53
CA ILE A 13 -0.99 -2.01 4.08
C ILE A 13 -0.90 -3.02 5.23
N VAL A 14 -0.06 -4.05 5.06
CA VAL A 14 -0.06 -5.26 5.89
C VAL A 14 1.34 -5.56 6.40
N LEU A 15 1.46 -5.96 7.66
CA LEU A 15 2.75 -6.46 8.18
C LEU A 15 2.99 -7.86 7.62
N GLU A 16 4.13 -8.06 6.95
CA GLU A 16 4.42 -9.31 6.22
C GLU A 16 4.51 -10.55 7.11
N ASP A 17 4.93 -10.40 8.38
CA ASP A 17 5.02 -11.50 9.34
C ASP A 17 3.67 -11.86 10.00
N ALA A 18 2.63 -11.05 9.83
CA ALA A 18 1.38 -11.15 10.58
C ALA A 18 0.15 -11.50 9.73
N ILE A 19 0.30 -11.47 8.40
CA ILE A 19 -0.80 -11.61 7.43
C ILE A 19 -0.32 -12.42 6.23
N ASP A 20 -1.17 -13.34 5.77
CA ASP A 20 -0.93 -14.09 4.54
C ASP A 20 -0.91 -13.15 3.32
N LEU A 21 0.26 -13.07 2.69
CA LEU A 21 0.49 -12.28 1.49
C LEU A 21 0.06 -13.04 0.23
N PHE A 22 -0.26 -12.31 -0.83
CA PHE A 22 -0.43 -12.92 -2.15
C PHE A 22 0.89 -13.52 -2.68
N ASP A 23 0.76 -14.57 -3.49
CA ASP A 23 1.88 -15.25 -4.14
C ASP A 23 2.53 -14.36 -5.21
N HIS A 24 1.74 -13.55 -5.91
CA HIS A 24 2.21 -12.65 -6.95
C HIS A 24 2.77 -11.36 -6.33
N ARG A 25 4.08 -11.36 -6.09
CA ARG A 25 4.82 -10.26 -5.44
C ARG A 25 5.63 -9.48 -6.47
N VAL A 26 5.52 -8.16 -6.43
CA VAL A 26 6.31 -7.24 -7.27
C VAL A 26 6.95 -6.15 -6.41
N PRO A 27 8.14 -5.66 -6.77
CA PRO A 27 8.70 -4.47 -6.14
C PRO A 27 7.86 -3.23 -6.45
N VAL A 28 8.01 -2.17 -5.66
CA VAL A 28 7.29 -0.89 -5.87
C VAL A 28 7.50 -0.34 -7.27
N GLU A 29 8.74 -0.35 -7.78
CA GLU A 29 9.06 0.17 -9.12
C GLU A 29 8.24 -0.54 -10.22
N GLU A 30 8.20 -1.88 -10.18
CA GLU A 30 7.39 -2.66 -11.15
C GLU A 30 5.89 -2.44 -10.94
N PHE A 31 5.44 -2.22 -9.70
CA PHE A 31 4.05 -1.86 -9.44
C PHE A 31 3.69 -0.52 -10.09
N GLU A 32 4.55 0.49 -9.99
CA GLU A 32 4.34 1.78 -10.65
C GLU A 32 4.25 1.65 -12.16
N GLU A 33 5.19 0.94 -12.79
CA GLU A 33 5.18 0.70 -14.23
C GLU A 33 3.85 0.05 -14.67
N ARG A 34 3.43 -1.04 -14.00
CA ARG A 34 2.17 -1.72 -14.31
C ARG A 34 0.93 -0.86 -14.04
N LEU A 35 0.97 -0.04 -12.98
CA LEU A 35 -0.10 0.89 -12.65
C LEU A 35 -0.23 1.96 -13.74
N GLU A 36 0.89 2.46 -14.27
CA GLU A 36 0.93 3.37 -15.40
C GLU A 36 0.42 2.73 -16.69
N GLU A 37 0.73 1.45 -16.94
CA GLU A 37 0.25 0.70 -18.11
C GLU A 37 -1.22 0.22 -17.97
N ASN A 38 -1.82 0.35 -16.79
CA ASN A 38 -3.12 -0.26 -16.41
C ASN A 38 -3.12 -1.80 -16.50
N ASP A 39 -1.96 -2.44 -16.38
CA ASP A 39 -1.79 -3.89 -16.44
C ASP A 39 -1.59 -4.49 -15.04
N LEU A 40 -2.54 -4.18 -14.15
CA LEU A 40 -2.55 -4.72 -12.80
C LEU A 40 -3.48 -5.95 -12.71
N PRO A 41 -2.98 -7.08 -12.19
CA PRO A 41 -3.82 -8.24 -11.91
C PRO A 41 -4.86 -7.90 -10.83
N ASP A 42 -5.90 -8.74 -10.71
CA ASP A 42 -6.94 -8.56 -9.70
C ASP A 42 -6.40 -8.74 -8.27
N GLU A 43 -5.30 -9.46 -8.09
CA GLU A 43 -4.62 -9.67 -6.81
C GLU A 43 -3.12 -9.43 -6.97
N LEU A 44 -2.56 -8.54 -6.14
CA LEU A 44 -1.16 -8.15 -6.21
C LEU A 44 -0.61 -7.85 -4.82
N CYS A 45 0.61 -8.30 -4.55
CA CYS A 45 1.38 -7.87 -3.38
C CYS A 45 2.58 -7.04 -3.81
N VAL A 46 2.69 -5.83 -3.28
CA VAL A 46 3.79 -4.90 -3.49
C VAL A 46 4.73 -5.00 -2.29
N VAL A 47 6.02 -5.17 -2.54
CA VAL A 47 7.08 -5.30 -1.53
C VAL A 47 8.13 -4.18 -1.70
N GLY A 48 8.91 -3.90 -0.66
CA GLY A 48 10.00 -2.90 -0.72
C GLY A 48 9.55 -1.46 -0.50
N LEU A 49 8.43 -1.22 0.19
CA LEU A 49 7.95 0.14 0.47
C LEU A 49 8.92 0.93 1.37
N SER A 50 9.66 0.25 2.24
CA SER A 50 10.63 0.86 3.15
C SER A 50 11.72 1.63 2.40
N ASP A 51 12.22 1.08 1.30
CA ASP A 51 13.28 1.68 0.48
C ASP A 51 12.80 3.00 -0.16
N VAL A 52 11.55 3.05 -0.60
CA VAL A 52 10.92 4.24 -1.20
C VAL A 52 10.92 5.40 -0.21
N PHE A 53 10.63 5.16 1.07
CA PHE A 53 10.52 6.22 2.06
C PHE A 53 11.86 6.93 2.35
N GLY A 54 12.98 6.30 2.04
CA GLY A 54 14.32 6.91 2.14
C GLY A 54 14.58 7.98 1.07
N GLU A 55 13.79 8.01 0.00
CA GLU A 55 14.00 8.87 -1.17
C GLU A 55 12.76 9.74 -1.42
N ASP A 56 12.85 11.05 -1.12
CA ASP A 56 11.71 11.98 -1.25
C ASP A 56 11.13 12.03 -2.67
N GLU A 57 11.97 11.85 -3.70
CA GLU A 57 11.56 11.79 -5.11
C GLU A 57 10.73 10.53 -5.37
N ALA A 58 11.21 9.35 -4.95
CA ALA A 58 10.49 8.09 -5.08
C ALA A 58 9.12 8.11 -4.37
N VAL A 59 9.04 8.70 -3.17
CA VAL A 59 7.76 8.90 -2.47
C VAL A 59 6.79 9.77 -3.28
N SER A 60 7.30 10.84 -3.90
CA SER A 60 6.49 11.76 -4.70
C SER A 60 6.00 11.11 -5.98
N ASP A 61 6.84 10.31 -6.63
CA ASP A 61 6.53 9.61 -7.87
C ASP A 61 5.47 8.54 -7.63
N LEU A 62 5.67 7.64 -6.65
CA LEU A 62 4.70 6.62 -6.29
C LEU A 62 3.33 7.21 -5.94
N ARG A 63 3.32 8.24 -5.10
CA ARG A 63 2.08 8.95 -4.77
C ARG A 63 1.41 9.50 -6.04
N SER A 64 2.18 10.12 -6.92
CA SER A 64 1.64 10.71 -8.15
C SER A 64 1.07 9.64 -9.09
N SER A 65 1.75 8.49 -9.21
CA SER A 65 1.29 7.33 -9.98
C SER A 65 -0.04 6.79 -9.44
N MET A 66 -0.14 6.61 -8.11
CA MET A 66 -1.37 6.20 -7.42
C MET A 66 -2.50 7.22 -7.61
N ASP A 67 -2.27 8.50 -7.32
CA ASP A 67 -3.27 9.56 -7.46
C ASP A 67 -3.80 9.68 -8.91
N ARG A 68 -2.93 9.52 -9.92
CA ARG A 68 -3.34 9.58 -11.34
C ARG A 68 -4.23 8.40 -11.74
N ARG A 69 -4.03 7.24 -11.12
CA ARG A 69 -4.68 5.98 -11.50
C ARG A 69 -5.81 5.57 -10.57
N ALA A 70 -5.99 6.25 -9.44
CA ALA A 70 -7.08 6.10 -8.47
C ALA A 70 -8.45 5.91 -9.16
N ASN A 71 -8.87 6.90 -9.95
CA ASN A 71 -10.12 6.84 -10.69
C ASN A 71 -10.21 5.62 -11.64
N SER A 72 -9.10 5.22 -12.25
CA SER A 72 -9.11 4.06 -13.15
C SER A 72 -9.36 2.78 -12.35
N LEU A 73 -8.70 2.62 -11.20
CA LEU A 73 -8.88 1.48 -10.30
C LEU A 73 -10.30 1.40 -9.73
N GLU A 74 -10.87 2.54 -9.31
CA GLU A 74 -12.24 2.61 -8.76
C GLU A 74 -13.33 2.29 -9.79
N ASN A 75 -13.07 2.53 -11.08
CA ASN A 75 -14.04 2.31 -12.15
C ASN A 75 -13.85 0.97 -12.91
N ARG A 76 -12.92 0.10 -12.48
CA ARG A 76 -12.76 -1.23 -13.07
C ARG A 76 -14.00 -2.09 -12.81
N SER A 77 -14.32 -2.98 -13.75
CA SER A 77 -15.41 -3.95 -13.60
C SER A 77 -15.17 -4.95 -12.45
N SER A 78 -13.90 -5.20 -12.13
CA SER A 78 -13.44 -5.95 -10.96
C SER A 78 -12.50 -5.05 -10.17
N LEU A 79 -12.82 -4.80 -8.89
CA LEU A 79 -11.99 -3.99 -8.01
C LEU A 79 -10.76 -4.80 -7.61
N PRO A 80 -9.54 -4.34 -7.91
CA PRO A 80 -8.34 -5.08 -7.56
C PRO A 80 -8.14 -5.08 -6.04
N THR A 81 -7.43 -6.11 -5.58
CA THR A 81 -7.00 -6.28 -4.19
C THR A 81 -5.49 -6.12 -4.14
N ILE A 82 -5.05 -4.93 -3.72
CA ILE A 82 -3.62 -4.58 -3.69
C ILE A 82 -3.15 -4.63 -2.24
N GLN A 83 -2.12 -5.42 -1.99
CA GLN A 83 -1.39 -5.48 -0.72
C GLN A 83 -0.09 -4.70 -0.85
N PHE A 84 0.26 -3.94 0.18
CA PHE A 84 1.59 -3.42 0.43
C PHE A 84 2.13 -4.15 1.65
N ALA A 85 3.02 -5.10 1.42
CA ALA A 85 3.72 -5.83 2.46
C ALA A 85 4.85 -4.97 3.00
N VAL A 86 4.84 -4.73 4.31
CA VAL A 86 5.82 -3.90 4.98
C VAL A 86 6.40 -4.61 6.20
N GLU A 87 7.67 -4.37 6.44
CA GLU A 87 8.40 -4.83 7.63
C GLU A 87 8.21 -3.86 8.80
N GLY A 88 8.38 -4.36 10.02
CA GLY A 88 8.40 -3.54 11.22
C GLY A 88 7.03 -3.42 11.90
N SER A 89 6.61 -2.20 12.27
CA SER A 89 5.37 -2.01 13.03
C SER A 89 4.65 -0.70 12.75
N PHE A 90 3.31 -0.72 12.85
CA PHE A 90 2.50 0.48 12.71
C PHE A 90 2.38 1.24 14.03
N GLN A 91 2.83 2.49 14.01
CA GLN A 91 2.69 3.44 15.10
C GLN A 91 1.57 4.43 14.79
N ARG A 92 0.64 4.60 15.73
CA ARG A 92 -0.43 5.58 15.58
C ARG A 92 0.06 6.96 16.02
N ARG A 93 0.02 7.94 15.12
CA ARG A 93 0.38 9.34 15.40
C ARG A 93 -0.84 10.24 15.25
N GLN A 94 -1.54 10.49 16.35
CA GLN A 94 -2.77 11.30 16.36
C GLN A 94 -3.84 10.78 15.37
N ARG A 95 -3.96 11.44 14.21
CA ARG A 95 -4.88 11.15 13.10
C ARG A 95 -4.19 10.45 11.90
N ASP A 96 -2.91 10.14 12.03
CA ASP A 96 -2.08 9.53 10.98
C ASP A 96 -1.43 8.24 11.50
N TYR A 97 -0.79 7.51 10.60
CA TYR A 97 -0.02 6.31 10.87
C TYR A 97 1.41 6.43 10.35
N GLU A 98 2.34 5.94 11.15
CA GLU A 98 3.75 5.84 10.82
C GLU A 98 4.14 4.37 10.75
N LEU A 99 4.95 4.02 9.76
CA LEU A 99 5.65 2.75 9.68
C LEU A 99 6.99 2.91 10.38
N GLN A 100 7.23 2.10 11.41
CA GLN A 100 8.51 2.03 12.09
C GLN A 100 9.33 0.88 11.54
N VAL A 101 10.49 1.19 10.95
CA VAL A 101 11.47 0.24 10.42
C VAL A 101 12.79 0.49 11.13
N GLY A 102 13.21 -0.41 12.02
CA GLY A 102 14.33 -0.16 12.93
C GLY A 102 14.09 1.08 13.80
N ASP A 103 15.00 2.06 13.71
CA ASP A 103 14.94 3.34 14.42
C ASP A 103 14.29 4.47 13.59
N GLU A 104 13.87 4.18 12.36
CA GLU A 104 13.26 5.15 11.44
C GLU A 104 11.74 5.10 11.48
N LEU A 105 11.11 6.27 11.26
CA LEU A 105 9.66 6.45 11.26
C LEU A 105 9.22 7.13 9.97
N TYR A 106 8.41 6.43 9.17
CA TYR A 106 7.93 6.89 7.89
C TYR A 106 6.42 7.14 7.92
N ARG A 107 5.99 8.35 7.55
CA ARG A 107 4.55 8.67 7.50
C ARG A 107 3.90 8.04 6.28
N LEU A 108 2.95 7.15 6.52
CA LEU A 108 2.21 6.47 5.46
C LEU A 108 1.36 7.44 4.63
N SER A 109 0.87 8.52 5.25
CA SER A 109 0.09 9.55 4.55
C SER A 109 0.82 10.28 3.44
N ARG A 110 2.15 10.15 3.36
CA ARG A 110 2.94 10.69 2.25
C ARG A 110 2.65 9.98 0.93
N ILE A 111 2.28 8.70 0.97
CA ILE A 111 2.00 7.85 -0.20
C ILE A 111 0.49 7.63 -0.32
N PHE A 112 -0.15 7.18 0.77
CA PHE A 112 -1.55 6.75 0.76
C PHE A 112 -2.56 7.86 1.06
N GLY A 113 -2.08 9.10 1.23
CA GLY A 113 -2.91 10.22 1.62
C GLY A 113 -3.40 10.14 3.08
N PRO A 114 -4.19 11.13 3.52
CA PRO A 114 -4.57 11.28 4.93
C PRO A 114 -5.68 10.31 5.39
N GLN A 115 -6.34 9.59 4.47
CA GLN A 115 -7.49 8.74 4.76
C GLN A 115 -7.06 7.29 5.01
N ILE A 116 -6.32 7.07 6.09
CA ILE A 116 -5.87 5.73 6.48
C ILE A 116 -6.75 5.21 7.63
N ASP A 117 -7.37 4.06 7.41
CA ASP A 117 -8.17 3.36 8.39
C ASP A 117 -7.41 2.16 8.97
N ARG A 118 -7.72 1.81 10.22
CA ARG A 118 -7.14 0.64 10.88
C ARG A 118 -8.17 -0.48 10.99
N GLU A 119 -7.92 -1.56 10.26
CA GLU A 119 -8.74 -2.78 10.34
C GLU A 119 -8.29 -3.67 11.51
N SER A 120 -6.98 -3.78 11.76
CA SER A 120 -6.43 -4.52 12.90
C SER A 120 -5.07 -3.98 13.35
N SER A 121 -4.40 -4.62 14.32
CA SER A 121 -3.07 -4.18 14.77
C SER A 121 -2.05 -4.14 13.62
N ASP A 122 -2.18 -5.08 12.69
CA ASP A 122 -1.20 -5.41 11.65
C ASP A 122 -1.72 -5.11 10.23
N TRP A 123 -2.86 -4.41 10.13
CA TRP A 123 -3.54 -4.12 8.87
C TRP A 123 -4.14 -2.72 8.88
N LEU A 124 -3.66 -1.89 7.96
CA LEU A 124 -4.22 -0.59 7.62
C LEU A 124 -4.80 -0.64 6.21
N THR A 125 -5.78 0.21 5.94
CA THR A 125 -6.31 0.39 4.59
C THR A 125 -6.34 1.86 4.20
N ALA A 126 -6.20 2.12 2.91
CA ALA A 126 -6.36 3.44 2.32
C ALA A 126 -7.23 3.34 1.05
N PRO A 127 -8.02 4.36 0.72
CA PRO A 127 -8.72 4.42 -0.55
C PRO A 127 -7.73 4.50 -1.72
N PHE A 128 -8.22 4.19 -2.92
CA PHE A 128 -7.45 4.32 -4.15
C PHE A 128 -7.07 5.76 -4.49
#